data_AF-A0A972W4P1-F1
#
_entry.id   AF-A0A972W4P1-F1
#
_cell.length_a   1.000
_cell.length_b   1.000
_cell.length_c   1.000
_cell.angle_alpha   90.00
_cell.angle_beta   90.00
_cell.angle_gamma   90.00
#
_symmetry.space_group_name_H-M   'P 1'
#
loop_
_entity.id
_entity.type
_entity.pdbx_description
1 polymer ?
#
loop_
_entity_poly.entity_id
_entity_poly.type
_entity_poly.pdbx_seq_one_letter_code
_entity_poly.pdbx_strand_id
1 'polypeptide(L)'
;MSAPVLTLLILLPVWLSASCAAPSVDWGKPGGSQDELTRDRWDCRAKARREADKNFRQRDLSSRPAGFDDDNTLSRDMSRFDAQRDERRMFEQCMALRGYTKNKAAR
;
A
#
# COMPACT_ATOMS: atom_id res chain seq x y z
N MET A 1 -30.07 -14.29 38.24
CA MET A 1 -30.22 -14.59 36.79
C MET A 1 -29.43 -13.56 36.00
N SER A 2 -28.10 -13.73 35.88
CA SER A 2 -27.20 -12.66 35.41
C SER A 2 -26.02 -13.17 34.54
N ALA A 3 -25.98 -14.47 34.25
CA ALA A 3 -24.95 -15.09 33.42
C ALA A 3 -24.98 -14.72 31.92
N PRO A 4 -26.14 -14.51 31.23
CA PRO A 4 -26.13 -14.37 29.77
C PRO A 4 -25.67 -12.99 29.27
N VAL A 5 -25.73 -11.96 30.13
CA VAL A 5 -25.37 -10.58 29.78
C VAL A 5 -23.85 -10.40 29.74
N LEU A 6 -23.14 -11.06 30.64
CA LEU A 6 -21.68 -10.99 30.72
C LEU A 6 -21.00 -11.70 29.55
N THR A 7 -21.58 -12.81 29.08
CA THR A 7 -21.07 -13.54 27.91
C THR A 7 -21.18 -12.72 26.63
N LEU A 8 -22.25 -11.96 26.47
CA LEU A 8 -22.50 -11.10 25.30
C LEU A 8 -21.54 -9.90 25.23
N LEU A 9 -21.19 -9.32 26.38
CA LEU A 9 -20.26 -8.19 26.50
C LEU A 9 -18.81 -8.57 26.13
N ILE A 10 -18.41 -9.82 26.32
CA ILE A 10 -17.05 -10.31 26.00
C ILE A 10 -16.95 -10.75 24.53
N LEU A 11 -18.04 -11.23 23.93
CA LEU A 11 -18.06 -11.71 22.54
C LEU A 11 -18.11 -10.59 21.49
N LEU A 12 -18.71 -9.43 21.82
CA LEU A 12 -18.80 -8.29 20.91
C LEU A 12 -17.43 -7.78 20.42
N PRO A 13 -16.43 -7.49 21.28
CA PRO A 13 -15.16 -6.92 20.82
C PRO A 13 -14.31 -7.90 20.00
N VAL A 14 -14.53 -9.22 20.12
CA VAL A 14 -13.82 -10.24 19.33
C VAL A 14 -14.30 -10.29 17.87
N TRP A 15 -15.56 -9.94 17.62
CA TRP A 15 -16.11 -9.92 16.25
C TRP A 15 -15.72 -8.65 15.48
N LEU A 16 -15.51 -7.54 16.16
CA LEU A 16 -15.14 -6.26 15.56
C LEU A 16 -13.69 -6.22 15.02
N SER A 17 -12.81 -7.11 15.48
CA SER A 17 -11.41 -7.16 15.06
C SER A 17 -11.15 -7.88 13.73
N ALA A 18 -12.16 -8.53 13.14
CA ALA A 18 -12.00 -9.28 11.87
C ALA A 18 -12.08 -8.41 10.60
N SER A 19 -12.45 -7.13 10.67
CA SER A 19 -12.74 -6.30 9.48
C SER A 19 -11.59 -5.43 8.95
N CYS A 20 -10.37 -5.51 9.51
CA CYS A 20 -9.25 -4.64 9.10
C CYS A 20 -8.23 -5.29 8.13
N ALA A 21 -8.58 -6.40 7.49
CA ALA A 21 -7.76 -6.95 6.42
C ALA A 21 -8.22 -6.38 5.07
N ALA A 22 -7.60 -5.30 4.62
CA ALA A 22 -7.77 -4.84 3.24
C ALA A 22 -7.42 -6.01 2.30
N PRO A 23 -8.31 -6.36 1.34
CA PRO A 23 -8.09 -7.54 0.50
C PRO A 23 -6.73 -7.41 -0.19
N SER A 24 -5.89 -8.42 0.00
CA SER A 24 -4.61 -8.50 -0.68
C SER A 24 -4.89 -8.54 -2.19
N VAL A 25 -4.28 -7.64 -2.95
CA VAL A 25 -4.39 -7.69 -4.42
C VAL A 25 -3.66 -8.95 -4.87
N ASP A 26 -4.41 -9.89 -5.44
CA ASP A 26 -3.85 -11.08 -6.02
C ASP A 26 -3.35 -10.78 -7.44
N TRP A 27 -2.24 -11.40 -7.83
CA TRP A 27 -1.57 -11.15 -9.09
C TRP A 27 -1.36 -12.44 -9.85
N GLY A 28 -1.93 -12.54 -11.04
CA GLY A 28 -1.85 -13.74 -11.88
C GLY A 28 -1.18 -13.46 -13.23
N LYS A 29 -0.40 -14.44 -13.70
CA LYS A 29 0.18 -14.47 -15.05
C LYS A 29 -0.11 -15.85 -15.67
N PRO A 30 -0.68 -15.94 -16.88
CA PRO A 30 -0.96 -17.22 -17.53
C PRO A 30 0.32 -18.04 -17.69
N GLY A 31 0.33 -19.27 -17.17
CA GLY A 31 1.49 -20.17 -17.23
C GLY A 31 2.69 -19.78 -16.36
N GLY A 32 2.60 -18.72 -15.56
CA GLY A 32 3.66 -18.31 -14.64
C GLY A 32 3.69 -19.15 -13.37
N SER A 33 4.89 -19.41 -12.84
CA SER A 33 5.05 -20.12 -11.57
C SER A 33 4.94 -19.18 -10.36
N GLN A 34 4.67 -19.76 -9.18
CA GLN A 34 4.64 -19.00 -7.92
C GLN A 34 6.02 -18.40 -7.58
N ASP A 35 7.11 -19.10 -7.93
CA ASP A 35 8.47 -18.62 -7.71
C ASP A 35 8.78 -17.42 -8.62
N GLU A 36 8.35 -17.48 -9.88
CA GLU A 36 8.46 -16.37 -10.83
C GLU A 36 7.68 -15.16 -10.31
N LEU A 37 6.44 -15.35 -9.87
CA LEU A 37 5.63 -14.28 -9.26
C LEU A 37 6.33 -13.67 -8.05
N THR A 38 6.91 -14.49 -7.17
CA THR A 38 7.58 -14.02 -5.97
C THR A 38 8.79 -13.16 -6.32
N ARG A 39 9.66 -13.66 -7.20
CA ARG A 39 10.86 -12.94 -7.66
C ARG A 39 10.49 -11.64 -8.37
N ASP A 40 9.53 -11.69 -9.29
CA ASP A 40 9.10 -10.53 -10.07
C ASP A 40 8.45 -9.46 -9.18
N ARG A 41 7.68 -9.88 -8.18
CA ARG A 41 7.10 -8.99 -7.17
C ARG A 41 8.19 -8.28 -6.36
N TRP A 42 9.25 -8.99 -5.95
CA TRP A 42 10.38 -8.39 -5.25
C TRP A 42 11.13 -7.38 -6.11
N ASP A 43 11.46 -7.74 -7.36
CA ASP A 43 12.12 -6.86 -8.32
C ASP A 43 11.31 -5.57 -8.55
N CYS A 44 10.02 -5.73 -8.85
CA CYS A 44 9.13 -4.61 -9.14
C CYS A 44 8.95 -3.71 -7.91
N ARG A 45 8.87 -4.27 -6.70
CA ARG A 45 8.79 -3.50 -5.46
C ARG A 45 10.08 -2.71 -5.21
N ALA A 46 11.25 -3.34 -5.41
CA ALA A 46 12.52 -2.66 -5.25
C ALA A 46 12.68 -1.50 -6.26
N LYS A 47 12.29 -1.72 -7.51
CA LYS A 47 12.30 -0.69 -8.56
C LYS A 47 11.34 0.46 -8.23
N ALA A 48 10.11 0.15 -7.85
CA ALA A 48 9.09 1.14 -7.51
C ALA A 48 9.53 2.05 -6.36
N ARG A 49 10.14 1.47 -5.31
CA ARG A 49 10.68 2.24 -4.17
C ARG A 49 11.78 3.20 -4.59
N ARG A 50 12.72 2.75 -5.41
CA ARG A 50 13.83 3.59 -5.90
C ARG A 50 13.31 4.76 -6.73
N GLU A 51 12.37 4.52 -7.63
CA GLU A 51 11.83 5.59 -8.48
C GLU A 51 10.92 6.55 -7.69
N ALA A 52 10.12 6.04 -6.75
CA ALA A 52 9.31 6.86 -5.87
C ALA A 52 10.17 7.77 -4.97
N ASP A 53 11.24 7.24 -4.37
CA ASP A 53 12.18 8.04 -3.57
C ASP A 53 12.88 9.11 -4.40
N LYS A 54 13.33 8.77 -5.61
CA LYS A 54 13.91 9.73 -6.56
C LYS A 54 12.93 10.85 -6.90
N ASN A 55 11.68 10.51 -7.23
CA ASN A 55 10.65 11.50 -7.55
C ASN A 55 10.30 12.36 -6.34
N PHE A 56 10.23 11.78 -5.15
CA PHE A 56 9.97 12.50 -3.91
C PHE A 56 11.05 13.56 -3.65
N ARG A 57 12.34 13.17 -3.74
CA ARG A 57 13.46 14.10 -3.58
C ARG A 57 13.46 15.22 -4.62
N GLN A 58 13.12 14.90 -5.87
CA GLN A 58 13.02 15.92 -6.93
C GLN A 58 11.90 16.93 -6.67
N ARG A 59 10.75 16.48 -6.15
CA ARG A 59 9.62 17.35 -5.79
C ARG A 59 9.93 18.22 -4.57
N ASP A 60 10.62 17.68 -3.57
CA ASP A 60 11.02 18.43 -2.37
C ASP A 60 11.95 19.60 -2.74
N LEU A 61 12.89 19.37 -3.66
CA LEU A 61 13.81 20.40 -4.17
C LEU A 61 13.08 21.51 -4.94
N SER A 62 12.02 21.20 -5.68
CA SER A 62 11.25 22.18 -6.45
C SER A 62 10.18 22.93 -5.65
N SER A 63 9.78 22.40 -4.49
CA SER A 63 8.67 22.92 -3.68
C SER A 63 9.12 23.80 -2.50
N ARG A 64 10.41 24.11 -2.39
CA ARG A 64 10.96 24.90 -1.27
C ARG A 64 10.97 26.40 -1.63
N PRO A 65 9.97 27.21 -1.23
CA PRO A 65 10.08 28.65 -1.34
C PRO A 65 11.22 29.13 -0.43
N ALA A 66 12.14 29.90 -0.99
CA ALA A 66 13.17 30.57 -0.22
C ALA A 66 12.48 31.60 0.71
N GLY A 67 12.29 31.26 2.00
CA GLY A 67 12.08 32.29 3.02
C GLY A 67 11.01 32.11 4.09
N PHE A 68 10.26 31.01 4.18
CA PHE A 68 9.29 30.83 5.27
C PHE A 68 9.34 29.42 5.86
N ASP A 69 9.76 29.33 7.13
CA ASP A 69 9.57 28.17 8.02
C ASP A 69 8.09 28.09 8.42
N ASP A 70 7.23 27.73 7.48
CA ASP A 70 5.86 27.35 7.81
C ASP A 70 5.86 25.90 8.29
N ASP A 71 5.44 25.71 9.54
CA ASP A 71 5.28 24.43 10.25
C ASP A 71 4.13 23.61 9.63
N ASN A 72 4.31 23.19 8.38
CA ASN A 72 3.24 22.70 7.52
C ASN A 72 3.15 21.17 7.59
N THR A 73 2.76 20.69 8.76
CA THR A 73 2.52 19.26 9.06
C THR A 73 1.61 18.59 8.01
N LEU A 74 0.56 19.28 7.57
CA LEU A 74 -0.34 18.83 6.51
C LEU A 74 0.39 18.61 5.18
N SER A 75 1.23 19.55 4.75
CA SER A 75 2.00 19.43 3.51
C SER A 75 2.92 18.21 3.53
N ARG A 76 3.56 17.95 4.68
CA ARG A 76 4.41 16.76 4.88
C ARG A 76 3.61 15.46 4.79
N ASP A 77 2.43 15.42 5.40
CA ASP A 77 1.57 14.23 5.38
C ASP A 77 1.00 13.96 3.97
N MET A 78 0.59 15.00 3.24
CA MET A 78 0.20 14.89 1.83
C MET A 78 1.36 14.40 0.96
N SER A 79 2.56 14.93 1.15
CA SER A 79 3.74 14.52 0.39
C SER A 79 4.09 13.04 0.61
N ARG A 80 3.94 12.53 1.84
CA ARG A 80 4.11 11.10 2.16
C ARG A 80 3.02 10.24 1.51
N PHE A 81 1.77 10.69 1.57
CA PHE A 81 0.66 9.99 0.95
C PHE A 81 0.84 9.88 -0.58
N ASP A 82 1.26 10.97 -1.22
CA ASP A 82 1.54 10.99 -2.66
C ASP A 82 2.74 10.10 -3.02
N ALA A 83 3.80 10.09 -2.20
CA ALA A 83 4.93 9.19 -2.39
C ALA A 83 4.50 7.71 -2.34
N GLN A 84 3.65 7.34 -1.37
CA GLN A 84 3.13 5.98 -1.25
C GLN A 84 2.22 5.61 -2.43
N ARG A 85 1.40 6.56 -2.89
CA ARG A 85 0.54 6.38 -4.07
C ARG A 85 1.38 6.18 -5.34
N ASP A 86 2.46 6.91 -5.49
CA ASP A 86 3.36 6.81 -6.65
C ASP A 86 4.18 5.51 -6.62
N GLU A 87 4.66 5.07 -5.45
CA GLU A 87 5.27 3.74 -5.28
C GLU A 87 4.30 2.65 -5.75
N ARG A 88 3.04 2.71 -5.32
CA ARG A 88 2.02 1.73 -5.72
C ARG A 88 1.79 1.74 -7.24
N ARG A 89 1.67 2.91 -7.87
CA ARG A 89 1.50 3.03 -9.32
C ARG A 89 2.68 2.45 -10.10
N MET A 90 3.90 2.75 -9.67
CA MET A 90 5.13 2.24 -10.28
C MET A 90 5.21 0.71 -10.19
N PHE A 91 4.84 0.15 -9.03
CA PHE A 91 4.78 -1.29 -8.82
C PHE A 91 3.78 -1.95 -9.76
N GLU A 92 2.56 -1.39 -9.84
CA GLU A 92 1.50 -1.92 -10.69
C GLU A 92 1.87 -1.88 -12.18
N GLN A 93 2.50 -0.80 -12.63
CA GLN A 93 3.00 -0.70 -14.00
C GLN A 93 4.10 -1.73 -14.28
N CYS A 94 5.03 -1.94 -13.34
CA CYS A 94 6.08 -2.94 -13.49
C CYS A 94 5.50 -4.36 -13.60
N MET A 95 4.53 -4.70 -12.75
CA MET A 95 3.84 -5.99 -12.80
C MET A 95 3.10 -6.17 -14.14
N ALA A 96 2.39 -5.14 -14.60
CA ALA A 96 1.69 -5.17 -15.87
C ALA A 96 2.63 -5.37 -17.07
N LEU A 97 3.79 -4.69 -17.08
CA LEU A 97 4.82 -4.87 -18.11
C LEU A 97 5.41 -6.28 -18.14
N ARG A 98 5.42 -6.99 -17.01
CA ARG A 98 5.83 -8.41 -16.93
C ARG A 98 4.70 -9.40 -17.27
N GLY A 99 3.52 -8.88 -17.65
CA GLY A 99 2.36 -9.68 -18.06
C GLY A 99 1.46 -10.13 -16.93
N TYR A 100 1.61 -9.57 -15.72
CA TYR A 100 0.73 -9.87 -14.60
C TYR A 100 -0.54 -9.01 -14.64
N THR A 101 -1.65 -9.62 -14.23
CA THR A 101 -2.95 -8.96 -14.08
C THR A 101 -3.40 -9.03 -12.64
N LYS A 102 -4.17 -8.02 -12.19
CA LYS A 102 -4.77 -8.02 -10.86
C LYS A 102 -5.99 -8.93 -10.87
N ASN A 103 -5.92 -10.03 -10.14
CA ASN A 103 -7.09 -10.81 -9.81
C ASN A 103 -7.79 -10.08 -8.66
N LYS A 104 -9.10 -9.87 -8.77
CA LYS A 104 -9.88 -9.52 -7.58
C LYS A 104 -9.75 -10.72 -6.64
N ALA A 105 -9.22 -10.50 -5.44
CA ALA A 105 -9.25 -11.53 -4.40
C ALA A 105 -10.70 -12.02 -4.28
N ALA A 106 -10.90 -13.34 -4.42
CA ALA A 106 -12.19 -13.94 -4.18
C ALA A 106 -12.59 -13.61 -2.73
N ARG A 107 -13.76 -12.97 -2.60
CA ARG A 107 -14.30 -12.50 -1.34
C ARG A 107 -14.98 -13.64 -0.60
#